data_AF-A9NQT4-F1
#
_entry.id   AF-A9NQT4-F1
#
_cell.length_a   1.000
_cell.length_b   1.000
_cell.length_c   1.000
_cell.angle_alpha   90.00
_cell.angle_beta   90.00
_cell.angle_gamma   90.00
#
_symmetry.space_group_name_H-M   'P 1'
#
loop_
_entity.id
_entity.type
_entity.pdbx_description
1 polymer ?
#
loop_
_entity_poly.entity_id
_entity_poly.type
_entity_poly.pdbx_seq_one_letter_code
_entity_poly.pdbx_strand_id
1 'polypeptide(L)'
;MHIFEGQARVPLKGWQQAAVAVGSALGALMNPARADLIAALGETTGKLAFQNLLDRMKTSHEGRIILQERPRVISSSVGHAWDLPANTFGAAYAKFMGSRNFSPDDRPPVRFMDTEELAYVATRAREIHDFWHVLFNLPTNMIGESALKVVEFQQLYLPMCLLSTIGGSVRMKAKQREYFFKYYFPWAIRAGMSCTDIMSIYYEKHFHEDLELVRNRWGILPAPDLKNLRPPSKSQ
;
A
#
# COMPACT_ATOMS: atom_id res chain seq x y z
N MET A 1 5.50 10.80 23.76
CA MET A 1 5.69 9.37 24.10
C MET A 1 6.18 8.68 22.83
N HIS A 2 7.44 8.26 22.79
CA HIS A 2 8.09 7.73 21.58
C HIS A 2 7.61 6.29 21.30
N ILE A 3 6.68 6.12 20.35
CA ILE A 3 6.07 4.81 19.99
C ILE A 3 7.08 3.85 19.30
N PHE A 4 8.34 4.26 19.11
CA PHE A 4 9.40 3.45 18.48
C PHE A 4 10.39 2.82 19.48
N GLU A 5 10.24 3.06 20.78
CA GLU A 5 10.99 2.33 21.83
C GLU A 5 10.49 0.89 21.92
N GLY A 6 10.94 0.01 21.03
CA GLY A 6 10.67 -1.44 21.17
C GLY A 6 10.86 -2.29 19.93
N GLN A 7 10.95 -1.72 18.72
CA GLN A 7 11.28 -2.51 17.53
C GLN A 7 12.81 -2.59 17.38
N ALA A 8 13.38 -3.75 17.72
CA ALA A 8 14.80 -4.02 17.56
C ALA A 8 15.17 -3.98 16.07
N ARG A 9 15.82 -2.89 15.65
CA ARG A 9 16.43 -2.79 14.32
C ARG A 9 17.64 -3.72 14.24
N VAL A 10 17.73 -4.48 13.17
CA VAL A 10 18.81 -5.45 12.92
C VAL A 10 19.70 -4.90 11.81
N PRO A 11 20.90 -4.39 12.13
CA PRO A 11 21.83 -3.91 11.11
C PRO A 11 22.33 -5.10 10.28
N LEU A 12 22.28 -4.97 8.95
CA LEU A 12 22.73 -6.00 8.01
C LEU A 12 23.95 -5.52 7.20
N LYS A 13 24.91 -6.41 6.98
CA LYS A 13 25.94 -6.24 5.94
C LYS A 13 25.34 -6.47 4.55
N GLY A 14 25.94 -5.91 3.51
CA GLY A 14 25.39 -5.99 2.14
C GLY A 14 25.08 -7.41 1.65
N TRP A 15 25.92 -8.40 1.97
CA TRP A 15 25.65 -9.80 1.61
C TRP A 15 24.52 -10.42 2.44
N GLN A 16 24.37 -10.05 3.72
CA GLN A 16 23.27 -10.51 4.58
C GLN A 16 21.95 -9.95 4.07
N GLN A 17 21.94 -8.67 3.68
CA GLN A 17 20.81 -8.01 3.05
C GLN A 17 20.41 -8.70 1.74
N ALA A 18 21.39 -9.03 0.88
CA ALA A 18 21.14 -9.77 -0.35
C ALA A 18 20.57 -11.18 -0.07
N ALA A 19 21.12 -11.90 0.90
CA ALA A 19 20.62 -13.22 1.29
C ALA A 19 19.18 -13.16 1.82
N VAL A 20 18.86 -12.18 2.69
CA VAL A 20 17.50 -11.96 3.18
C VAL A 20 16.55 -11.59 2.04
N ALA A 21 16.97 -10.73 1.11
CA ALA A 21 16.15 -10.36 -0.05
C ALA A 21 15.83 -11.59 -0.92
N VAL A 22 16.84 -12.37 -1.31
CA VAL A 22 16.65 -13.57 -2.14
C VAL A 22 15.79 -14.61 -1.43
N GLY A 23 16.10 -14.92 -0.16
CA GLY A 23 15.33 -15.88 0.63
C GLY A 23 13.87 -15.45 0.82
N SER A 24 13.63 -14.16 1.06
CA SER A 24 12.30 -13.60 1.21
C SER A 24 11.51 -13.61 -0.10
N ALA A 25 12.15 -13.31 -1.23
CA ALA A 25 11.51 -13.38 -2.55
C ALA A 25 11.07 -14.81 -2.88
N LEU A 26 11.97 -15.80 -2.72
CA LEU A 26 11.64 -17.21 -2.95
C LEU A 26 10.53 -17.69 -2.00
N GLY A 27 10.64 -17.37 -0.71
CA GLY A 27 9.65 -17.77 0.28
C GLY A 27 8.28 -17.10 0.08
N ALA A 28 8.23 -15.83 -0.30
CA ALA A 28 6.98 -15.13 -0.62
C ALA A 28 6.33 -15.67 -1.91
N LEU A 29 7.13 -16.05 -2.91
CA LEU A 29 6.63 -16.72 -4.11
C LEU A 29 6.02 -18.09 -3.79
N MET A 30 6.62 -18.86 -2.88
CA MET A 30 6.10 -20.15 -2.43
C MET A 30 4.84 -19.97 -1.56
N ASN A 31 4.89 -19.09 -0.57
CA ASN A 31 3.80 -18.81 0.37
C ASN A 31 3.50 -17.31 0.48
N PRO A 32 2.59 -16.77 -0.36
CA PRO A 32 2.22 -15.36 -0.34
C PRO A 32 1.51 -14.88 0.93
N ALA A 33 0.99 -15.79 1.76
CA ALA A 33 0.38 -15.43 3.05
C ALA A 33 1.42 -14.98 4.09
N ARG A 34 2.71 -15.17 3.81
CA ARG A 34 3.83 -14.73 4.64
C ARG A 34 4.13 -13.25 4.41
N ALA A 35 3.27 -12.40 4.98
CA ALA A 35 3.43 -10.95 4.92
C ALA A 35 4.78 -10.46 5.49
N ASP A 36 5.36 -11.21 6.42
CA ASP A 36 6.69 -10.97 6.99
C ASP A 36 7.82 -11.10 5.94
N LEU A 37 7.71 -12.03 4.99
CA LEU A 37 8.68 -12.18 3.90
C LEU A 37 8.56 -11.04 2.88
N ILE A 38 7.34 -10.64 2.55
CA ILE A 38 7.09 -9.49 1.67
C ILE A 38 7.64 -8.20 2.32
N ALA A 39 7.43 -8.04 3.63
CA ALA A 39 7.98 -6.97 4.43
C ALA A 39 9.52 -6.96 4.42
N ALA A 40 10.16 -8.09 4.70
CA ALA A 40 11.61 -8.24 4.67
C ALA A 40 12.19 -7.96 3.27
N LEU A 41 11.55 -8.43 2.21
CA LEU A 41 11.92 -8.14 0.83
C LEU A 41 11.82 -6.63 0.54
N GLY A 42 10.75 -5.98 0.97
CA GLY A 42 10.56 -4.54 0.82
C GLY A 42 11.65 -3.73 1.52
N GLU A 43 12.02 -4.11 2.75
CA GLU A 43 13.07 -3.42 3.51
C GLU A 43 14.46 -3.62 2.88
N THR A 44 14.79 -4.85 2.49
CA THR A 44 16.12 -5.18 1.98
C THR A 44 16.35 -4.75 0.53
N THR A 45 15.31 -4.47 -0.24
CA THR A 45 15.43 -3.96 -1.62
C THR A 45 15.06 -2.48 -1.77
N GLY A 46 14.36 -1.90 -0.79
CA GLY A 46 13.73 -0.58 -0.89
C GLY A 46 14.53 0.59 -0.30
N LYS A 47 15.76 0.40 0.18
CA LYS A 47 16.49 1.46 0.91
C LYS A 47 16.54 2.80 0.17
N LEU A 48 16.96 2.81 -1.10
CA LEU A 48 17.01 4.03 -1.91
C LEU A 48 15.61 4.64 -2.14
N ALA A 49 14.61 3.78 -2.37
CA ALA A 49 13.22 4.22 -2.55
C ALA A 49 12.67 4.87 -1.26
N PHE A 50 12.94 4.30 -0.09
CA PHE A 50 12.55 4.89 1.20
C PHE A 50 13.28 6.20 1.50
N GLN A 51 14.55 6.34 1.10
CA GLN A 51 15.27 7.62 1.19
C GLN A 51 14.60 8.68 0.31
N ASN A 52 14.32 8.36 -0.96
CA ASN A 52 13.63 9.28 -1.87
C ASN A 52 12.23 9.66 -1.35
N LEU A 53 11.50 8.70 -0.76
CA LEU A 53 10.20 8.96 -0.14
C LEU A 53 10.31 9.88 1.06
N LEU A 54 11.30 9.66 1.94
CA LEU A 54 11.57 10.52 3.08
C LEU A 54 11.86 11.96 2.60
N ASP A 55 12.70 12.11 1.59
CA ASP A 55 13.02 13.42 1.01
C ASP A 55 11.77 14.09 0.41
N ARG A 56 10.92 13.33 -0.28
CA ARG A 56 9.65 13.83 -0.84
C ARG A 56 8.67 14.25 0.26
N MET A 57 8.58 13.51 1.36
CA MET A 57 7.77 13.90 2.51
C MET A 57 8.32 15.17 3.19
N LYS A 58 9.65 15.35 3.25
CA LYS A 58 10.28 16.56 3.81
C LYS A 58 9.99 17.82 3.00
N THR A 59 9.78 17.72 1.70
CA THR A 59 9.42 18.89 0.86
C THR A 59 7.95 19.28 1.00
N SER A 60 7.05 18.33 1.26
CA SER A 60 5.63 18.58 1.53
C SER A 60 5.39 19.21 2.91
N HIS A 61 4.50 20.20 3.01
CA HIS A 61 4.08 20.75 4.31
C HIS A 61 3.41 19.69 5.20
N GLU A 62 2.46 18.95 4.63
CA GLU A 62 1.76 17.87 5.32
C GLU A 62 2.71 16.70 5.64
N GLY A 63 3.60 16.37 4.71
CA GLY A 63 4.62 15.34 4.91
C GLY A 63 5.55 15.64 6.10
N ARG A 64 5.98 16.89 6.29
CA ARG A 64 6.76 17.30 7.47
C ARG A 64 5.99 17.11 8.78
N ILE A 65 4.71 17.45 8.80
CA ILE A 65 3.85 17.26 9.98
C ILE A 65 3.74 15.77 10.28
N ILE A 66 3.53 14.91 9.28
CA ILE A 66 3.48 13.46 9.44
C ILE A 66 4.80 12.92 10.00
N LEU A 67 5.95 13.36 9.48
CA LEU A 67 7.26 12.93 9.97
C LEU A 67 7.52 13.35 11.43
N GLN A 68 6.94 14.47 11.86
CA GLN A 68 7.03 14.97 13.23
C GLN A 68 6.07 14.27 14.18
N GLU A 69 4.77 14.24 13.86
CA GLU A 69 3.72 13.67 14.72
C GLU A 69 3.72 12.14 14.71
N ARG A 70 4.23 11.55 13.64
CA ARG A 70 4.32 10.10 13.41
C ARG A 70 3.01 9.36 13.68
N PRO A 71 1.89 9.77 13.06
CA PRO A 71 0.62 9.07 13.20
C PRO A 71 0.76 7.60 12.80
N ARG A 72 0.03 6.76 13.53
CA ARG A 72 -0.02 5.30 13.36
C ARG A 72 -1.42 4.88 12.97
N VAL A 73 -1.53 3.87 12.12
CA VAL A 73 -2.79 3.21 11.78
C VAL A 73 -2.85 1.89 12.55
N ILE A 74 -3.30 1.98 13.80
CA ILE A 74 -3.43 0.86 14.75
C ILE A 74 -4.81 0.92 15.40
N SER A 75 -5.31 -0.18 15.96
CA SER A 75 -6.71 -0.25 16.40
C SER A 75 -7.08 0.87 17.38
N SER A 76 -6.15 1.23 18.29
CA SER A 76 -6.35 2.30 19.27
C SER A 76 -6.43 3.70 18.68
N SER A 77 -5.87 3.95 17.48
CA SER A 77 -5.90 5.26 16.83
C SER A 77 -7.03 5.39 15.81
N VAL A 78 -7.41 4.30 15.14
CA VAL A 78 -8.42 4.32 14.07
C VAL A 78 -9.77 3.74 14.45
N GLY A 79 -9.96 3.26 15.69
CA GLY A 79 -11.22 2.65 16.14
C GLY A 79 -12.46 3.53 15.98
N HIS A 80 -12.31 4.86 16.06
CA HIS A 80 -13.42 5.80 15.85
C HIS A 80 -14.00 5.76 14.42
N ALA A 81 -13.29 5.17 13.45
CA ALA A 81 -13.77 5.04 12.08
C ALA A 81 -15.05 4.18 11.96
N TRP A 82 -15.28 3.27 12.91
CA TRP A 82 -16.46 2.38 12.94
C TRP A 82 -17.77 3.12 13.25
N ASP A 83 -17.69 4.28 13.89
CA ASP A 83 -18.85 5.06 14.34
C ASP A 83 -19.23 6.17 13.34
N LEU A 84 -18.52 6.29 12.22
CA LEU A 84 -18.72 7.36 11.25
C LEU A 84 -19.87 7.07 10.27
N PRO A 85 -20.48 8.12 9.67
CA PRO A 85 -21.53 7.95 8.67
C PRO A 85 -21.06 7.15 7.45
N ALA A 86 -21.96 6.35 6.87
CA ALA A 86 -21.64 5.36 5.83
C ALA A 86 -21.03 5.92 4.54
N ASN A 87 -21.22 7.20 4.24
CA ASN A 87 -20.65 7.87 3.07
C ASN A 87 -19.19 8.34 3.27
N THR A 88 -18.67 8.25 4.48
CA THR A 88 -17.34 8.77 4.83
C THR A 88 -16.22 7.80 4.47
N PHE A 89 -15.02 8.33 4.30
CA PHE A 89 -13.81 7.53 4.08
C PHE A 89 -13.53 6.56 5.24
N GLY A 90 -13.67 7.01 6.48
CA GLY A 90 -13.44 6.18 7.67
C GLY A 90 -14.43 5.02 7.76
N ALA A 91 -15.71 5.26 7.50
CA ALA A 91 -16.70 4.18 7.48
C ALA A 91 -16.43 3.16 6.36
N ALA A 92 -15.99 3.62 5.19
CA ALA A 92 -15.59 2.73 4.10
C ALA A 92 -14.35 1.87 4.46
N TYR A 93 -13.38 2.46 5.16
CA TYR A 93 -12.24 1.75 5.72
C TYR A 93 -12.64 0.73 6.79
N ALA A 94 -13.45 1.12 7.78
CA ALA A 94 -13.95 0.23 8.81
C ALA A 94 -14.71 -0.96 8.22
N LYS A 95 -15.56 -0.72 7.21
CA LYS A 95 -16.27 -1.76 6.47
C LYS A 95 -15.30 -2.69 5.73
N PHE A 96 -14.27 -2.15 5.09
CA PHE A 96 -13.25 -2.93 4.40
C PHE A 96 -12.53 -3.88 5.35
N MET A 97 -12.05 -3.36 6.49
CA MET A 97 -11.36 -4.14 7.53
C MET A 97 -12.27 -5.21 8.14
N GLY A 98 -13.47 -4.82 8.57
CA GLY A 98 -14.44 -5.71 9.22
C GLY A 98 -14.93 -6.84 8.32
N SER A 99 -15.17 -6.57 7.03
CA SER A 99 -15.63 -7.60 6.07
C SER A 99 -14.61 -8.73 5.82
N ARG A 100 -13.35 -8.53 6.22
CA ARG A 100 -12.24 -9.47 6.00
C ARG A 100 -11.62 -9.98 7.30
N ASN A 101 -12.15 -9.54 8.45
CA ASN A 101 -11.58 -9.82 9.76
C ASN A 101 -10.09 -9.44 9.85
N PHE A 102 -9.73 -8.30 9.25
CA PHE A 102 -8.37 -7.76 9.33
C PHE A 102 -8.24 -6.87 10.56
N SER A 103 -7.08 -6.94 11.22
CA SER A 103 -6.68 -5.95 12.21
C SER A 103 -5.64 -5.00 11.62
N PRO A 104 -5.77 -3.67 11.83
CA PRO A 104 -4.68 -2.75 11.52
C PRO A 104 -3.39 -3.07 12.30
N ASP A 105 -3.49 -3.79 13.42
CA ASP A 105 -2.34 -4.19 14.25
C ASP A 105 -1.55 -5.38 13.68
N ASP A 106 -2.07 -6.07 12.65
CA ASP A 106 -1.43 -7.28 12.08
C ASP A 106 -0.20 -6.97 11.21
N ARG A 107 0.13 -5.69 11.02
CA ARG A 107 1.24 -5.27 10.15
C ARG A 107 2.59 -5.64 10.77
N PRO A 108 3.46 -6.37 10.03
CA PRO A 108 4.75 -6.80 10.57
C PRO A 108 5.64 -5.60 10.90
N PRO A 109 6.38 -5.65 12.03
CA PRO A 109 7.28 -4.59 12.43
C PRO A 109 8.41 -4.39 11.42
N VAL A 110 8.94 -3.17 11.33
CA VAL A 110 10.11 -2.86 10.49
C VAL A 110 11.39 -3.25 11.22
N ARG A 111 12.32 -3.91 10.53
CA ARG A 111 13.53 -4.48 11.18
C ARG A 111 14.85 -4.01 10.58
N PHE A 112 14.93 -3.85 9.27
CA PHE A 112 16.17 -3.71 8.49
C PHE A 112 16.38 -2.29 7.94
N MET A 113 15.68 -1.29 8.50
CA MET A 113 15.91 0.14 8.17
C MET A 113 17.02 0.73 9.06
N ASP A 114 17.91 1.52 8.45
CA ASP A 114 19.11 2.04 9.13
C ASP A 114 18.81 3.15 10.15
N THR A 115 17.79 3.96 9.91
CA THR A 115 17.42 5.11 10.75
C THR A 115 15.99 4.98 11.24
N GLU A 116 15.68 5.67 12.33
CA GLU A 116 14.32 5.72 12.88
C GLU A 116 13.35 6.41 11.91
N GLU A 117 13.79 7.46 11.19
CA GLU A 117 12.97 8.12 10.16
C GLU A 117 12.63 7.15 9.01
N LEU A 118 13.60 6.41 8.49
CA LEU A 118 13.36 5.42 7.42
C LEU A 118 12.47 4.28 7.92
N ALA A 119 12.65 3.85 9.18
CA ALA A 119 11.80 2.85 9.81
C ALA A 119 10.35 3.36 9.92
N TYR A 120 10.15 4.63 10.27
CA TYR A 120 8.82 5.24 10.30
C TYR A 120 8.20 5.31 8.90
N VAL A 121 8.93 5.77 7.88
CA VAL A 121 8.42 5.82 6.49
C VAL A 121 8.02 4.43 6.00
N ALA A 122 8.85 3.40 6.25
CA ALA A 122 8.53 2.02 5.90
C ALA A 122 7.32 1.48 6.68
N THR A 123 7.18 1.86 7.95
CA THR A 123 6.02 1.50 8.79
C THR A 123 4.74 2.12 8.23
N ARG A 124 4.76 3.44 7.96
CA ARG A 124 3.64 4.17 7.39
C ARG A 124 3.21 3.55 6.06
N ALA A 125 4.14 3.23 5.17
CA ALA A 125 3.84 2.62 3.87
C ALA A 125 3.08 1.29 4.00
N ARG A 126 3.32 0.51 5.07
CA ARG A 126 2.58 -0.74 5.36
C ARG A 126 1.21 -0.47 5.94
N GLU A 127 1.14 0.50 6.83
CA GLU A 127 -0.05 0.83 7.59
C GLU A 127 -1.15 1.47 6.74
N ILE A 128 -0.77 2.34 5.80
CA ILE A 128 -1.74 3.00 4.91
C ILE A 128 -2.15 2.13 3.70
N HIS A 129 -1.55 0.96 3.51
CA HIS A 129 -1.85 0.07 2.39
C HIS A 129 -3.34 -0.26 2.26
N ASP A 130 -4.02 -0.53 3.38
CA ASP A 130 -5.47 -0.82 3.38
C ASP A 130 -6.31 0.39 2.99
N PHE A 131 -5.84 1.60 3.31
CA PHE A 131 -6.50 2.82 2.82
C PHE A 131 -6.46 2.87 1.29
N TRP A 132 -5.38 2.41 0.67
CA TRP A 132 -5.27 2.45 -0.79
C TRP A 132 -6.18 1.42 -1.45
N HIS A 133 -6.42 0.26 -0.83
CA HIS A 133 -7.50 -0.63 -1.27
C HIS A 133 -8.87 0.07 -1.28
N VAL A 134 -9.18 0.81 -0.21
CA VAL A 134 -10.44 1.55 -0.08
C VAL A 134 -10.51 2.67 -1.12
N LEU A 135 -9.50 3.53 -1.18
CA LEU A 135 -9.47 4.70 -2.06
C LEU A 135 -9.55 4.29 -3.53
N PHE A 136 -8.75 3.32 -3.95
CA PHE A 136 -8.77 2.84 -5.34
C PHE A 136 -9.86 1.80 -5.62
N ASN A 137 -10.71 1.47 -4.64
CA ASN A 137 -11.79 0.49 -4.77
C ASN A 137 -11.31 -0.90 -5.25
N LEU A 138 -10.18 -1.37 -4.71
CA LEU A 138 -9.56 -2.64 -5.08
C LEU A 138 -9.86 -3.74 -4.05
N PRO A 139 -10.33 -4.92 -4.48
CA PRO A 139 -10.46 -6.06 -3.59
C PRO A 139 -9.09 -6.67 -3.24
N THR A 140 -9.04 -7.47 -2.19
CA THR A 140 -7.83 -8.21 -1.74
C THR A 140 -7.71 -9.59 -2.38
N ASN A 141 -8.21 -9.74 -3.61
CA ASN A 141 -8.00 -10.95 -4.40
C ASN A 141 -6.72 -10.79 -5.25
N MET A 142 -6.24 -11.88 -5.86
CA MET A 142 -4.98 -11.86 -6.63
C MET A 142 -4.88 -10.72 -7.66
N ILE A 143 -5.98 -10.40 -8.37
CA ILE A 143 -6.01 -9.31 -9.35
C ILE A 143 -5.92 -7.96 -8.66
N GLY A 144 -6.72 -7.75 -7.62
CA GLY A 144 -6.74 -6.47 -6.91
C GLY A 144 -5.45 -6.18 -6.14
N GLU A 145 -4.86 -7.18 -5.49
CA GLU A 145 -3.52 -7.09 -4.88
C GLU A 145 -2.46 -6.73 -5.93
N SER A 146 -2.45 -7.43 -7.07
CA SER A 146 -1.48 -7.16 -8.15
C SER A 146 -1.68 -5.78 -8.76
N ALA A 147 -2.92 -5.31 -8.88
CA ALA A 147 -3.22 -3.98 -9.39
C ALA A 147 -2.80 -2.90 -8.40
N LEU A 148 -3.03 -3.11 -7.10
CA LEU A 148 -2.57 -2.19 -6.07
C LEU A 148 -1.05 -2.11 -6.04
N LYS A 149 -0.33 -3.23 -6.17
CA LYS A 149 1.14 -3.24 -6.26
C LYS A 149 1.67 -2.41 -7.43
N VAL A 150 0.93 -2.32 -8.54
CA VAL A 150 1.29 -1.42 -9.65
C VAL A 150 1.12 0.05 -9.25
N VAL A 151 0.01 0.42 -8.60
CA VAL A 151 -0.21 1.77 -8.06
C VAL A 151 0.87 2.13 -7.05
N GLU A 152 1.15 1.22 -6.11
CA GLU A 152 2.21 1.37 -5.11
C GLU A 152 3.58 1.55 -5.75
N PHE A 153 3.89 0.84 -6.83
CA PHE A 153 5.14 1.03 -7.54
C PHE A 153 5.27 2.44 -8.13
N GLN A 154 4.19 3.01 -8.68
CA GLN A 154 4.22 4.38 -9.21
C GLN A 154 4.44 5.42 -8.11
N GLN A 155 3.93 5.16 -6.90
CA GLN A 155 3.98 6.12 -5.80
C GLN A 155 5.20 5.96 -4.90
N LEU A 156 5.64 4.72 -4.68
CA LEU A 156 6.70 4.37 -3.73
C LEU A 156 8.02 3.99 -4.40
N TYR A 157 7.99 3.60 -5.68
CA TYR A 157 9.14 3.07 -6.43
C TYR A 157 9.86 1.89 -5.74
N LEU A 158 9.18 1.18 -4.87
CA LEU A 158 9.73 0.02 -4.16
C LEU A 158 9.90 -1.16 -5.12
N PRO A 159 11.11 -1.72 -5.29
CA PRO A 159 11.33 -2.87 -6.17
C PRO A 159 10.43 -4.08 -5.85
N MET A 160 10.13 -4.28 -4.56
CA MET A 160 9.22 -5.33 -4.10
C MET A 160 7.82 -5.23 -4.73
N CYS A 161 7.31 -4.03 -5.00
CA CYS A 161 5.99 -3.86 -5.61
C CYS A 161 5.97 -4.38 -7.05
N LEU A 162 7.03 -4.10 -7.82
CA LEU A 162 7.21 -4.66 -9.16
C LEU A 162 7.35 -6.19 -9.12
N LEU A 163 8.20 -6.71 -8.24
CA LEU A 163 8.39 -8.16 -8.07
C LEU A 163 7.10 -8.87 -7.67
N SER A 164 6.30 -8.27 -6.79
CA SER A 164 5.00 -8.80 -6.37
C SER A 164 3.99 -8.80 -7.51
N THR A 165 3.98 -7.77 -8.36
CA THR A 165 3.14 -7.73 -9.56
C THR A 165 3.50 -8.88 -10.51
N ILE A 166 4.80 -9.09 -10.75
CA ILE A 166 5.29 -10.20 -11.59
C ILE A 166 4.88 -11.55 -10.97
N GLY A 167 5.20 -11.77 -9.70
CA GLY A 167 4.87 -13.01 -8.99
C GLY A 167 3.36 -13.29 -8.94
N GLY A 168 2.55 -12.26 -8.69
CA GLY A 168 1.09 -12.32 -8.73
C GLY A 168 0.59 -12.73 -10.11
N SER A 169 1.10 -12.09 -11.18
CA SER A 169 0.71 -12.38 -12.56
C SER A 169 1.03 -13.81 -13.01
N VAL A 170 2.14 -14.39 -12.55
CA VAL A 170 2.52 -15.78 -12.82
C VAL A 170 1.53 -16.76 -12.18
N ARG A 171 1.02 -16.43 -10.98
CA ARG A 171 0.06 -17.26 -10.22
C ARG A 171 -1.38 -17.11 -10.70
N MET A 172 -1.69 -16.11 -11.53
CA MET A 172 -3.03 -15.94 -12.10
C MET A 172 -3.35 -17.03 -13.13
N LYS A 173 -4.62 -17.45 -13.18
CA LYS A 173 -5.13 -18.28 -14.29
C LYS A 173 -5.01 -17.50 -15.60
N ALA A 174 -4.88 -18.18 -16.74
CA ALA A 174 -4.69 -17.54 -18.05
C ALA A 174 -5.69 -16.41 -18.33
N LYS A 175 -6.99 -16.65 -18.12
CA LYS A 175 -8.05 -15.64 -18.29
C LYS A 175 -7.90 -14.45 -17.32
N GLN A 176 -7.53 -14.70 -16.06
CA GLN A 176 -7.29 -13.63 -15.08
C GLN A 176 -6.08 -12.77 -15.48
N ARG A 177 -5.01 -13.41 -15.96
CA ARG A 177 -3.79 -12.73 -16.41
C ARG A 177 -4.04 -11.86 -17.63
N GLU A 178 -4.74 -12.38 -18.64
CA GLU A 178 -5.15 -11.59 -19.82
C GLU A 178 -5.98 -10.38 -19.38
N TYR A 179 -6.96 -10.60 -18.52
CA TYR A 179 -7.83 -9.55 -18.01
C TYR A 179 -7.09 -8.48 -17.20
N PHE A 180 -6.13 -8.92 -16.37
CA PHE A 180 -5.26 -8.03 -15.60
C PHE A 180 -4.46 -7.12 -16.53
N PHE A 181 -3.73 -7.68 -17.50
CA PHE A 181 -2.90 -6.89 -18.41
C PHE A 181 -3.71 -6.00 -19.36
N LYS A 182 -4.92 -6.42 -19.72
CA LYS A 182 -5.79 -5.65 -20.62
C LYS A 182 -6.45 -4.45 -19.94
N TYR A 183 -6.90 -4.60 -18.69
CA TYR A 183 -7.74 -3.60 -18.03
C TYR A 183 -7.09 -3.00 -16.77
N TYR A 184 -6.64 -3.85 -15.83
CA TYR A 184 -6.14 -3.38 -14.53
C TYR A 184 -4.74 -2.78 -14.62
N PHE A 185 -3.82 -3.39 -15.36
CA PHE A 185 -2.43 -2.92 -15.43
C PHE A 185 -2.33 -1.51 -16.05
N PRO A 186 -2.96 -1.20 -17.20
CA PRO A 186 -2.93 0.17 -17.75
C PRO A 186 -3.69 1.16 -16.87
N TRP A 187 -4.79 0.74 -16.24
CA TRP A 187 -5.51 1.59 -15.27
C TRP A 187 -4.63 1.92 -14.06
N ALA A 188 -3.96 0.94 -13.46
CA ALA A 188 -3.17 1.11 -12.25
C ALA A 188 -1.97 2.03 -12.47
N ILE A 189 -1.33 1.96 -13.65
CA ILE A 189 -0.29 2.92 -14.04
C ILE A 189 -0.88 4.35 -14.05
N ARG A 190 -1.99 4.56 -14.76
CA ARG A 190 -2.63 5.90 -14.82
C ARG A 190 -3.05 6.38 -13.43
N ALA A 191 -3.73 5.53 -12.66
CA ALA A 191 -4.21 5.84 -11.32
C ALA A 191 -3.04 6.24 -10.38
N GLY A 192 -1.95 5.48 -10.41
CA GLY A 192 -0.75 5.80 -9.64
C GLY A 192 -0.05 7.08 -10.09
N MET A 193 0.02 7.36 -11.40
CA MET A 193 0.66 8.58 -11.92
C MET A 193 -0.20 9.85 -11.78
N SER A 194 -1.53 9.72 -11.75
CA SER A 194 -2.46 10.86 -11.72
C SER A 194 -2.84 11.32 -10.31
N CYS A 195 -2.72 10.45 -9.31
CA CYS A 195 -2.99 10.85 -7.93
C CYS A 195 -1.87 11.73 -7.37
N THR A 196 -2.21 12.51 -6.34
CA THR A 196 -1.22 13.27 -5.57
C THR A 196 -0.21 12.33 -4.88
N ASP A 197 0.78 12.90 -4.18
CA ASP A 197 1.66 12.11 -3.32
C ASP A 197 0.86 11.51 -2.15
N ILE A 198 0.33 10.30 -2.35
CA ILE A 198 -0.49 9.58 -1.39
C ILE A 198 0.30 9.06 -0.18
N MET A 199 1.63 9.14 -0.19
CA MET A 199 2.44 8.87 1.00
C MET A 199 2.41 10.05 1.98
N SER A 200 2.24 11.26 1.46
CA SER A 200 2.29 12.52 2.20
C SER A 200 0.92 13.03 2.68
N ILE A 201 -0.16 12.25 2.53
CA ILE A 201 -1.51 12.59 3.00
C ILE A 201 -1.68 12.16 4.46
N TYR A 202 -2.28 13.03 5.29
CA TYR A 202 -2.59 12.76 6.69
C TYR A 202 -3.99 12.14 6.82
N TYR A 203 -4.16 10.92 6.30
CA TYR A 203 -5.43 10.18 6.22
C TYR A 203 -6.26 10.18 7.50
N GLU A 204 -5.60 10.05 8.64
CA GLU A 204 -6.19 9.94 9.97
C GLU A 204 -7.03 11.19 10.32
N LYS A 205 -6.73 12.35 9.71
CA LYS A 205 -7.50 13.60 9.86
C LYS A 205 -8.72 13.68 8.92
N HIS A 206 -8.83 12.79 7.94
CA HIS A 206 -9.81 12.86 6.86
C HIS A 206 -10.90 11.78 6.93
N PHE A 207 -10.92 10.95 7.97
CA PHE A 207 -11.90 9.86 8.08
C PHE A 207 -13.36 10.31 8.06
N HIS A 208 -13.65 11.49 8.61
CA HIS A 208 -15.00 12.05 8.68
C HIS A 208 -15.48 12.63 7.34
N GLU A 209 -14.59 12.81 6.37
CA GLU A 209 -14.94 13.39 5.07
C GLU A 209 -15.61 12.35 4.16
N ASP A 210 -16.44 12.84 3.24
CA ASP A 210 -17.07 12.01 2.22
C ASP A 210 -16.01 11.34 1.31
N LEU A 211 -16.18 10.04 1.07
CA LEU A 211 -15.21 9.23 0.33
C LEU A 211 -15.00 9.73 -1.11
N GLU A 212 -16.06 10.15 -1.79
CA GLU A 212 -15.95 10.61 -3.17
C GLU A 212 -15.29 11.99 -3.24
N LEU A 213 -15.55 12.86 -2.24
CA LEU A 213 -14.88 14.15 -2.15
C LEU A 213 -13.36 14.00 -1.95
N VAL A 214 -12.91 13.10 -1.06
CA VAL A 214 -11.48 12.88 -0.86
C VAL A 214 -10.82 12.22 -2.08
N ARG A 215 -11.52 11.29 -2.76
CA ARG A 215 -11.05 10.70 -4.02
C ARG A 215 -10.81 11.77 -5.09
N ASN A 216 -11.80 12.65 -5.29
CA ASN A 216 -11.70 13.74 -6.25
C ASN A 216 -10.57 14.71 -5.88
N ARG A 217 -10.46 15.11 -4.61
CA ARG A 217 -9.41 16.02 -4.13
C ARG A 217 -8.01 15.48 -4.38
N TRP A 218 -7.80 14.18 -4.19
CA TRP A 218 -6.48 13.55 -4.29
C TRP A 218 -6.17 12.95 -5.67
N GLY A 219 -7.07 13.14 -6.65
CA GLY A 219 -6.91 12.58 -7.99
C GLY A 219 -6.94 11.04 -8.01
N ILE A 220 -7.64 10.43 -7.05
CA ILE A 220 -7.80 8.98 -6.98
C ILE A 220 -8.75 8.55 -8.08
N LEU A 221 -8.26 7.73 -9.01
CA LEU A 221 -9.08 7.09 -10.05
C LEU A 221 -9.48 5.70 -9.56
N PRO A 222 -10.74 5.45 -9.14
CA PRO A 222 -11.15 4.14 -8.65
C PRO A 222 -11.02 3.06 -9.73
N ALA A 223 -10.82 1.82 -9.29
CA ALA A 223 -10.70 0.67 -10.17
C ALA A 223 -11.97 0.50 -11.01
N PRO A 224 -11.81 0.15 -12.30
CA PRO A 224 -12.95 0.00 -13.17
C PRO A 224 -13.83 -1.17 -12.71
N ASP A 225 -15.15 -0.95 -12.63
CA ASP A 225 -16.09 -2.03 -12.39
C ASP A 225 -16.34 -2.80 -13.69
N LEU A 226 -15.44 -3.73 -13.96
CA LEU A 226 -15.43 -4.46 -15.21
C LEU A 226 -16.56 -5.52 -15.32
N LYS A 227 -17.37 -5.73 -14.26
CA LYS A 227 -18.63 -6.48 -14.38
C LYS A 227 -19.69 -5.67 -15.16
N ASN A 228 -19.55 -4.35 -15.17
CA ASN A 228 -20.43 -3.40 -15.83
C ASN A 228 -19.86 -2.82 -17.14
N LEU A 229 -18.66 -3.23 -17.55
CA LEU A 229 -18.17 -2.92 -18.90
C LEU A 229 -18.99 -3.70 -19.93
N ARG A 230 -19.86 -2.99 -20.67
CA ARG A 230 -20.41 -3.51 -21.92
C ARG A 230 -19.23 -3.92 -22.82
N PRO A 231 -19.28 -5.10 -23.47
CA PRO A 231 -18.30 -5.40 -24.51
C PRO A 231 -18.35 -4.25 -25.54
N PRO A 232 -17.19 -3.85 -26.11
CA PRO A 232 -17.17 -2.83 -27.14
C PRO A 232 -18.17 -3.23 -28.23
N SER A 233 -19.04 -2.31 -28.63
CA SER A 233 -19.92 -2.51 -29.77
C SER A 233 -19.03 -2.93 -30.94
N LYS A 234 -19.32 -4.09 -31.53
CA LYS A 234 -18.72 -4.45 -32.82
C LYS A 234 -19.05 -3.29 -33.75
N SER A 235 -18.03 -2.51 -34.14
CA SER A 235 -18.17 -1.53 -35.20
C SER A 235 -18.70 -2.26 -36.43
N GLN A 236 -19.86 -1.81 -36.91
CA GLN A 236 -20.41 -2.20 -38.20
C GLN A 236 -19.47 -1.79 -39.32
#